data_AF-A0A662IWL3-F1
#
_entry.id   AF-A0A662IWL3-F1
#
_cell.length_a   1.000
_cell.length_b   1.000
_cell.length_c   1.000
_cell.angle_alpha   90.00
_cell.angle_beta   90.00
_cell.angle_gamma   90.00
#
_symmetry.space_group_name_H-M   'P 1'
#
loop_
_entity.id
_entity.type
_entity.pdbx_description
1 polymer ?
#
loop_
_entity_poly.entity_id
_entity_poly.type
_entity_poly.pdbx_seq_one_letter_code
_entity_poly.pdbx_strand_id
1 'polypeptide(L)' 'SGVNLENVISLLSIADGAIIGTYFKEKGQIDQPVDRDRVKRLVNTVLRLRGQ' A
#
# COMPACT_ATOMS: atom_id res chain seq x y z
N SER A 1 -4.39 -10.98 5.58
CA SER A 1 -5.24 -10.50 4.49
C SER A 1 -5.16 -8.98 4.44
N GLY A 2 -5.17 -8.37 3.25
CA GLY A 2 -5.04 -6.92 3.07
C GLY A 2 -4.11 -6.55 1.92
N VAL A 3 -3.93 -5.26 1.68
CA VAL A 3 -3.08 -4.72 0.62
C VAL A 3 -1.67 -4.49 1.15
N ASN A 4 -0.66 -4.91 0.39
CA ASN A 4 0.75 -4.75 0.67
C ASN A 4 1.56 -4.60 -0.64
N LEU A 5 2.88 -4.47 -0.55
CA LEU A 5 3.75 -4.30 -1.74
C LEU A 5 3.72 -5.49 -2.70
N GLU A 6 3.47 -6.71 -2.21
CA GLU A 6 3.51 -7.92 -3.03
C GLU A 6 2.25 -8.06 -3.88
N ASN A 7 1.09 -7.59 -3.37
CA ASN A 7 -0.19 -7.77 -4.05
C ASN A 7 -0.84 -6.49 -4.60
N VAL A 8 -0.34 -5.30 -4.26
CA VAL A 8 -0.96 -4.02 -4.66
C VAL A 8 -1.09 -3.88 -6.18
N ILE A 9 -0.10 -4.36 -6.96
CA ILE A 9 -0.13 -4.31 -8.42
C ILE A 9 -1.25 -5.20 -8.97
N SER A 10 -1.31 -6.45 -8.51
CA SER A 10 -2.34 -7.39 -8.96
C SER A 10 -3.74 -6.90 -8.59
N LEU A 11 -3.93 -6.38 -7.37
CA LEU A 11 -5.23 -5.88 -6.92
C LEU A 11 -5.67 -4.65 -7.72
N LEU A 12 -4.78 -3.68 -7.95
CA LEU A 12 -5.10 -2.47 -8.71
C LEU A 12 -5.19 -2.70 -10.23
N SER A 13 -4.77 -3.86 -10.74
CA SER A 13 -4.99 -4.21 -12.16
C SER A 13 -6.45 -4.48 -12.50
N ILE A 14 -7.27 -4.81 -11.49
CA ILE A 14 -8.69 -5.15 -11.63
C ILE A 14 -9.61 -4.23 -10.80
N ALA A 15 -9.05 -3.21 -10.14
CA ALA A 15 -9.78 -2.31 -9.26
C ALA A 15 -9.26 -0.87 -9.39
N ASP A 16 -10.16 0.11 -9.30
CA ASP A 16 -9.82 1.54 -9.42
C ASP A 16 -9.04 2.09 -8.21
N GLY A 17 -9.12 1.41 -7.06
CA GLY A 17 -8.51 1.87 -5.83
C GLY A 17 -8.47 0.83 -4.72
N ALA A 18 -7.80 1.20 -3.62
CA ALA A 18 -7.60 0.34 -2.46
C ALA A 18 -7.58 1.17 -1.16
N ILE A 19 -8.17 0.64 -0.09
CA ILE A 19 -8.07 1.20 1.26
C ILE A 19 -7.06 0.36 2.05
N ILE A 20 -6.05 1.03 2.62
CA ILE A 20 -4.89 0.38 3.24
C ILE A 20 -4.79 0.79 4.70
N GLY A 21 -4.83 -0.19 5.60
CA GLY A 21 -4.80 0.01 7.05
C GLY A 21 -3.46 -0.39 7.67
N THR A 22 -3.44 -1.56 8.32
CA THR A 22 -2.31 -2.05 9.14
C THR A 22 -0.98 -2.09 8.41
N TYR A 23 -0.95 -2.26 7.09
CA TYR A 23 0.30 -2.21 6.33
C TYR A 23 1.10 -0.91 6.56
N PHE A 24 0.42 0.24 6.62
CA PHE A 24 1.05 1.54 6.86
C PHE A 24 1.45 1.78 8.31
N LYS A 25 1.03 0.94 9.24
CA LYS A 25 1.38 1.07 10.65
C LYS A 25 2.74 0.44 10.91
N GLU A 26 3.52 1.05 11.80
CA GLU A 26 4.75 0.41 12.28
C GLU A 26 4.42 -0.98 12.86
N LYS A 27 5.26 -1.96 12.54
CA LYS A 27 5.07 -3.38 12.92
C LYS A 27 3.71 -3.99 12.49
N GLY A 28 2.91 -3.31 11.68
CA GLY A 28 1.59 -3.80 11.27
C GLY A 28 0.49 -3.69 12.35
N GLN A 29 0.71 -2.95 13.44
CA GLN A 29 -0.20 -2.92 14.59
C GLN A 29 -1.02 -1.63 14.62
N ILE A 30 -2.31 -1.71 14.94
CA ILE A 30 -3.26 -0.60 14.77
C ILE A 30 -2.98 0.62 15.66
N ASP A 31 -2.44 0.36 16.85
CA ASP A 31 -2.06 1.30 17.91
C ASP A 31 -0.76 2.04 17.60
N GLN A 32 0.03 1.53 16.65
CA GLN A 32 1.30 2.12 16.29
C GLN A 32 1.13 3.35 15.36
N PRO A 33 2.13 4.25 15.31
CA PRO A 33 2.12 5.33 14.34
C PRO A 33 2.21 4.82 12.90
N VAL A 34 1.90 5.70 11.96
CA VAL A 34 2.07 5.43 10.53
C VAL A 34 3.55 5.55 10.14
N ASP A 35 4.09 4.51 9.53
CA ASP A 35 5.42 4.46 8.92
C ASP A 35 5.39 5.18 7.56
N ARG A 36 5.94 6.39 7.53
CA ARG A 36 5.98 7.23 6.33
C ARG A 36 6.74 6.59 5.17
N ASP A 37 7.75 5.78 5.45
CA ASP A 37 8.55 5.17 4.40
C ASP A 37 7.79 4.01 3.75
N ARG A 38 6.96 3.27 4.50
CA ARG A 38 6.01 2.30 3.91
C ARG A 38 5.01 2.98 2.99
N VAL A 39 4.46 4.12 3.40
CA VAL A 39 3.54 4.90 2.55
C VAL A 39 4.24 5.30 1.25
N LYS A 40 5.41 5.92 1.34
CA LYS A 40 6.18 6.33 0.15
C LYS A 40 6.48 5.16 -0.78
N ARG A 41 6.96 4.03 -0.23
CA ARG A 41 7.26 2.84 -1.04
C ARG A 41 6.03 2.34 -1.81
N LEU A 42 4.90 2.19 -1.14
CA LEU A 42 3.69 1.69 -1.79
C LEU A 42 3.14 2.68 -2.82
N VAL A 43 3.07 3.97 -2.48
CA VAL A 43 2.59 5.00 -3.41
C VAL A 43 3.50 5.10 -4.64
N ASN A 44 4.82 5.06 -4.47
CA ASN A 44 5.77 5.06 -5.59
C ASN A 44 5.58 3.85 -6.51
N THR A 45 5.31 2.66 -5.96
CA THR A 45 5.00 1.46 -6.76
C THR A 45 3.71 1.68 -7.58
N VAL A 46 2.66 2.24 -6.98
CA VAL A 46 1.39 2.51 -7.67
C VAL A 46 1.53 3.61 -8.73
N LEU A 47 2.28 4.67 -8.45
CA LEU A 47 2.51 5.75 -9.43
C LEU A 47 3.23 5.25 -10.68
N ARG A 48 4.17 4.31 -10.54
CA ARG A 48 4.83 3.66 -11.70
C ARG A 48 3.85 2.89 -12.58
N LEU A 49 2.82 2.28 -11.98
CA LEU A 49 1.78 1.56 -12.72
C LEU A 49 0.84 2.53 -13.47
N ARG A 50 0.54 3.69 -12.90
CA ARG A 50 -0.39 4.68 -13.49
C ARG A 50 0.24 5.66 -14.49
N GLY A 51 1.57 5.74 -14.52
CA GLY A 51 2.32 6.56 -15.47
C GLY A 51 2.72 5.84 -16.77
N GLN A 52 2.27 4.59 -16.94
CA GLN A 52 2.25 3.85 -18.21
C GLN A 52 0.85 3.93 -18.83
#